data_AF-A0A2E2Q6P2-F1
#
_entry.id   AF-A0A2E2Q6P2-F1
#
_cell.length_a   1.000
_cell.length_b   1.000
_cell.length_c   1.000
_cell.angle_alpha   90.00
_cell.angle_beta   90.00
_cell.angle_gamma   90.00
#
_symmetry.space_group_name_H-M   'P 1'
#
loop_
_entity.id
_entity.type
_entity.pdbx_description
1 polymer ?
#
loop_
_entity_poly.entity_id
_entity_poly.type
_entity_poly.pdbx_seq_one_letter_code
_entity_poly.pdbx_strand_id
1 'polypeptide(L)'
;MTVTYLLMLLVALAADLLGAPDPSPASTPTIGPATTPLNPADTASGGLPWLDFIPIGAVIALAGVMLTLWVNAARARRDALATLYGDSLGAVAGYLEGPYRILKKDGTPSTRFALTSKLSDVSTSIDHQGALLRMHAPTEVADAFDFYVREVRREAGRQMSRAWEKAPVTTDAGINLGEGLPREKSHAARKVVLDLMQTHIHRRRYNPRSCKRYKTCVQQAQQAASDAAAANAAEDAAARNAPPDGPTGG
;
A
#
# COMPACT_ATOMS: atom_id res chain seq x y z
N MET A 1 22.70 -41.60 -2.93
CA MET A 1 21.40 -41.19 -2.34
C MET A 1 21.46 -39.93 -1.47
N THR A 2 22.62 -39.49 -0.96
CA THR A 2 22.73 -38.33 -0.05
C THR A 2 22.61 -36.97 -0.76
N VAL A 3 23.09 -36.85 -2.00
CA VAL A 3 23.12 -35.58 -2.76
C VAL A 3 21.72 -35.15 -3.19
N THR A 4 20.90 -36.09 -3.66
CA THR A 4 19.50 -35.83 -4.05
C THR A 4 18.67 -35.39 -2.84
N TYR A 5 18.91 -35.99 -1.67
CA TYR A 5 18.27 -35.59 -0.42
C TYR A 5 18.72 -34.20 0.03
N LEU A 6 20.01 -33.87 -0.07
CA LEU A 6 20.50 -32.54 0.28
C LEU A 6 19.92 -31.47 -0.65
N LEU A 7 19.84 -31.75 -1.95
CA LEU A 7 19.23 -30.85 -2.93
C LEU A 7 17.73 -30.68 -2.69
N MET A 8 16.99 -31.78 -2.47
CA MET A 8 15.57 -31.72 -2.14
C MET A 8 15.32 -31.04 -0.79
N LEU A 9 16.19 -31.23 0.20
CA LEU A 9 16.10 -30.53 1.49
C LEU A 9 16.38 -29.04 1.30
N LEU A 10 17.34 -28.65 0.47
CA LEU A 10 17.64 -27.23 0.20
C LEU A 10 16.53 -26.55 -0.60
N VAL A 11 15.95 -27.25 -1.57
CA VAL A 11 14.79 -26.79 -2.35
C VAL A 11 13.53 -26.72 -1.48
N ALA A 12 13.29 -27.73 -0.63
CA ALA A 12 12.18 -27.73 0.31
C ALA A 12 12.35 -26.66 1.39
N LEU A 13 13.56 -26.48 1.93
CA LEU A 13 13.84 -25.43 2.92
C LEU A 13 13.75 -24.03 2.30
N ALA A 14 14.12 -23.88 1.01
CA ALA A 14 13.94 -22.63 0.27
C ALA A 14 12.47 -22.34 -0.05
N ALA A 15 11.69 -23.36 -0.42
CA ALA A 15 10.24 -23.26 -0.64
C ALA A 15 9.48 -22.95 0.66
N ASP A 16 9.90 -23.57 1.78
CA ASP A 16 9.27 -23.46 3.09
C ASP A 16 9.69 -22.19 3.86
N LEU A 17 10.89 -21.63 3.58
CA LEU A 17 11.30 -20.36 4.20
C LEU A 17 10.57 -19.13 3.63
N LEU A 18 10.04 -19.20 2.40
CA LEU A 18 9.63 -17.98 1.69
C LEU A 18 8.26 -17.99 0.99
N GLY A 19 7.53 -19.12 0.92
CA GLY A 19 6.22 -19.19 0.27
C GLY A 19 6.35 -19.06 -1.26
N ALA A 20 6.23 -20.19 -1.95
CA ALA A 20 6.41 -20.24 -3.39
C ALA A 20 5.49 -19.24 -4.13
N PRO A 21 6.01 -18.46 -5.09
CA PRO A 21 5.17 -17.73 -6.03
C PRO A 21 4.50 -18.74 -6.97
N ASP A 22 3.24 -18.48 -7.31
CA ASP A 22 2.52 -19.20 -8.37
C ASP A 22 3.35 -19.15 -9.67
N PRO A 23 3.65 -20.29 -10.31
CA PRO A 23 4.33 -20.29 -11.59
C PRO A 23 3.37 -19.73 -12.65
N SER A 24 3.56 -18.46 -13.02
CA SER A 24 2.92 -17.87 -14.18
C SER A 24 3.33 -18.63 -15.45
N PRO A 25 2.41 -18.96 -16.38
CA PRO A 25 2.70 -19.83 -17.51
C PRO A 25 3.66 -19.15 -18.48
N ALA A 26 4.85 -19.73 -18.64
CA ALA A 26 5.83 -19.29 -19.64
C ALA A 26 5.37 -19.66 -21.05
N SER A 27 5.28 -18.67 -21.93
CA SER A 27 5.06 -18.84 -23.37
C SER A 27 6.23 -19.57 -24.01
N THR A 28 5.97 -20.76 -24.55
CA THR A 28 6.91 -21.52 -25.39
C THR A 28 7.09 -20.85 -26.76
N PRO A 29 8.33 -20.62 -27.23
CA PRO A 29 8.55 -20.33 -28.64
C PRO A 29 8.45 -21.61 -29.49
N THR A 30 7.60 -21.58 -30.51
CA THR A 30 7.42 -22.58 -31.56
C THR A 30 8.69 -22.74 -32.42
N ILE A 31 9.18 -23.96 -32.56
CA ILE A 31 10.29 -24.35 -33.45
C ILE A 31 9.70 -25.02 -34.70
N GLY A 32 10.08 -24.55 -35.89
CA GLY A 32 9.72 -25.14 -37.18
C GLY A 32 10.65 -26.30 -37.59
N PRO A 33 10.21 -27.18 -38.52
CA PRO A 33 10.89 -28.43 -38.82
C PRO A 33 11.88 -28.31 -40.00
N ALA A 34 13.03 -28.99 -39.90
CA ALA A 34 13.80 -29.40 -41.07
C ALA A 34 14.53 -30.73 -40.80
N THR A 35 14.10 -31.73 -41.55
CA THR A 35 14.53 -33.11 -41.67
C THR A 35 15.93 -33.26 -42.28
N THR A 36 16.74 -34.19 -41.74
CA THR A 36 17.80 -34.92 -42.46
C THR A 36 17.86 -36.37 -41.94
N PRO A 37 17.94 -37.40 -42.80
CA PRO A 37 17.84 -38.81 -42.39
C PRO A 37 19.14 -39.38 -41.79
N LEU A 38 18.94 -40.33 -40.87
CA LEU A 38 19.96 -41.11 -40.17
C LEU A 38 20.80 -42.00 -41.11
N ASN A 39 22.09 -42.09 -40.80
CA ASN A 39 22.99 -43.14 -41.27
C ASN A 39 23.20 -44.15 -40.12
N PRO A 40 22.74 -45.42 -40.22
CA PRO A 40 22.84 -46.40 -39.14
C PRO A 40 24.02 -47.36 -39.35
N ALA A 41 25.24 -46.89 -39.11
CA ALA A 41 26.41 -47.77 -39.03
C ALA A 41 27.56 -47.03 -38.34
N ASP A 42 27.46 -46.85 -37.02
CA ASP A 42 28.61 -46.77 -36.12
C ASP A 42 28.08 -46.88 -34.68
N THR A 43 27.60 -48.07 -34.34
CA THR A 43 27.34 -48.46 -32.95
C THR A 43 28.68 -48.77 -32.29
N ALA A 44 29.50 -47.74 -32.10
CA ALA A 44 30.64 -47.80 -31.20
C ALA A 44 30.09 -47.72 -29.77
N SER A 45 29.86 -48.88 -29.19
CA SER A 45 29.60 -49.11 -27.77
C SER A 45 30.83 -48.75 -26.92
N GLY A 46 31.14 -47.46 -26.86
CA GLY A 46 32.05 -46.86 -25.89
C GLY A 46 31.22 -45.96 -24.97
N GLY A 47 30.69 -46.53 -23.89
CA GLY A 47 30.00 -45.75 -22.86
C GLY A 47 30.91 -44.63 -22.39
N LEU A 48 30.48 -43.37 -22.54
CA LEU A 48 31.22 -42.18 -22.15
C LEU A 48 31.34 -42.15 -20.61
N PRO A 49 32.49 -42.51 -20.02
CA PRO A 49 32.62 -42.65 -18.56
C PRO A 49 32.68 -41.30 -17.82
N TRP A 50 32.56 -40.18 -18.55
CA TRP A 50 32.59 -38.83 -17.99
C TRP A 50 31.19 -38.24 -17.74
N LEU A 51 30.12 -38.89 -18.21
CA LEU A 51 28.74 -38.51 -17.88
C LEU A 51 28.35 -38.87 -16.44
N ASP A 52 29.14 -39.71 -15.76
CA ASP A 52 28.97 -40.02 -14.33
C ASP A 52 29.54 -38.95 -13.39
N PHE A 53 30.24 -37.95 -13.94
CA PHE A 53 30.75 -36.80 -13.19
C PHE A 53 30.04 -35.53 -13.65
N ILE A 54 28.78 -35.34 -13.23
CA ILE A 54 28.36 -33.95 -12.99
C ILE A 54 29.28 -33.47 -11.87
N PRO A 55 30.21 -32.52 -12.10
CA PRO A 55 31.07 -32.06 -11.05
C PRO A 55 30.16 -31.42 -10.01
N ILE A 56 30.12 -31.99 -8.80
CA ILE A 56 29.28 -31.54 -7.69
C ILE A 56 29.42 -30.01 -7.49
N GLY A 57 30.60 -29.46 -7.80
CA GLY A 57 30.86 -28.03 -7.85
C GLY A 57 29.93 -27.22 -8.77
N ALA A 58 29.58 -27.71 -9.96
CA ALA A 58 28.68 -27.01 -10.89
C ALA A 58 27.23 -26.96 -10.37
N VAL A 59 26.75 -28.03 -9.73
CA VAL A 59 25.41 -28.07 -9.12
C VAL A 59 25.34 -27.12 -7.92
N ILE A 60 26.37 -27.14 -7.07
CA ILE A 60 26.46 -26.22 -5.92
C ILE A 60 26.53 -24.77 -6.39
N ALA A 61 27.34 -24.47 -7.41
CA ALA A 61 27.44 -23.14 -7.98
C ALA A 61 26.09 -22.65 -8.54
N LEU A 62 25.39 -23.50 -9.31
CA LEU A 62 24.08 -23.17 -9.85
C LEU A 62 23.05 -22.93 -8.73
N ALA A 63 23.02 -23.78 -7.70
CA ALA A 63 22.14 -23.61 -6.54
C ALA A 63 22.42 -22.29 -5.80
N GLY A 64 23.71 -21.92 -5.65
CA GLY A 64 24.12 -20.64 -5.04
C GLY A 64 23.65 -19.42 -5.84
N VAL A 65 23.74 -19.48 -7.18
CA VAL A 65 23.23 -18.41 -8.05
C VAL A 65 21.71 -18.30 -7.94
N MET A 66 20.98 -19.42 -8.02
CA MET A 66 19.52 -19.43 -7.89
C MET A 66 19.07 -18.86 -6.54
N LEU A 67 19.71 -19.27 -5.44
CA LEU A 67 19.41 -18.74 -4.10
C LEU A 67 19.65 -17.23 -4.03
N THR A 68 20.77 -16.76 -4.58
CA THR A 68 21.10 -15.32 -4.60
C THR A 68 20.06 -14.52 -5.38
N LEU A 69 19.70 -14.98 -6.58
CA LEU A 69 18.66 -14.34 -7.41
C LEU A 69 17.32 -14.29 -6.69
N TRP A 70 16.94 -15.37 -6.01
CA TRP A 70 15.71 -15.44 -5.22
C TRP A 70 15.71 -14.49 -4.03
N VAL A 71 16.79 -14.45 -3.25
CA VAL A 71 16.92 -13.51 -2.13
C VAL A 71 16.86 -12.07 -2.61
N ASN A 72 17.52 -11.77 -3.74
CA ASN A 72 17.50 -10.44 -4.33
C ASN A 72 16.11 -10.06 -4.86
N ALA A 73 15.40 -10.98 -5.53
CA ALA A 73 14.03 -10.74 -5.99
C ALA A 73 13.06 -10.51 -4.81
N ALA A 74 13.21 -11.28 -3.72
CA ALA A 74 12.40 -11.11 -2.52
C ALA A 74 12.66 -9.78 -1.81
N ARG A 75 13.92 -9.33 -1.76
CA ARG A 75 14.29 -8.00 -1.24
C ARG A 75 13.72 -6.90 -2.12
N ALA A 76 13.92 -6.99 -3.45
CA ALA A 76 13.41 -6.02 -4.40
C ALA A 76 11.88 -5.85 -4.31
N ARG A 77 11.14 -6.95 -4.11
CA ARG A 77 9.68 -6.89 -3.91
C ARG A 77 9.30 -6.16 -2.61
N ARG A 78 10.04 -6.40 -1.51
CA ARG A 78 9.81 -5.69 -0.24
C ARG A 78 10.12 -4.21 -0.36
N ASP A 79 11.22 -3.86 -1.02
CA ASP A 79 11.64 -2.48 -1.22
C ASP A 79 10.61 -1.75 -2.10
N ALA A 80 10.16 -2.36 -3.20
CA ALA A 80 9.10 -1.81 -4.04
C ALA A 80 7.79 -1.57 -3.27
N LEU A 81 7.39 -2.50 -2.39
CA LEU A 81 6.22 -2.33 -1.53
C LEU A 81 6.44 -1.23 -0.48
N ALA A 82 7.62 -1.12 0.12
CA ALA A 82 7.96 -0.07 1.07
C ALA A 82 7.89 1.31 0.42
N THR A 83 8.40 1.45 -0.80
CA THR A 83 8.28 2.67 -1.62
C THR A 83 6.81 2.99 -1.89
N LEU A 84 6.03 2.04 -2.42
CA LEU A 84 4.60 2.23 -2.68
C LEU A 84 3.83 2.69 -1.43
N TYR A 85 4.13 2.11 -0.27
CA TYR A 85 3.49 2.48 1.00
C TYR A 85 3.91 3.88 1.45
N GLY A 86 5.19 4.21 1.35
CA GLY A 86 5.70 5.55 1.63
C GLY A 86 5.04 6.61 0.75
N ASP A 87 4.98 6.36 -0.56
CA ASP A 87 4.44 7.29 -1.56
C ASP A 87 2.94 7.51 -1.36
N SER A 88 2.18 6.44 -1.10
CA SER A 88 0.74 6.54 -0.81
C SER A 88 0.45 7.39 0.44
N LEU A 89 1.22 7.21 1.52
CA LEU A 89 1.08 8.01 2.74
C LEU A 89 1.53 9.46 2.51
N GLY A 90 2.57 9.67 1.70
CA GLY A 90 3.06 10.98 1.28
C GLY A 90 2.01 11.77 0.48
N ALA A 91 1.32 11.13 -0.45
CA ALA A 91 0.25 11.74 -1.22
C ALA A 91 -0.89 12.25 -0.31
N VAL A 92 -1.31 11.43 0.65
CA VAL A 92 -2.37 11.82 1.61
C VAL A 92 -1.89 12.94 2.55
N ALA A 93 -0.64 12.89 3.01
CA ALA A 93 -0.04 13.98 3.79
C ALA A 93 -0.03 15.30 2.98
N GLY A 94 0.25 15.23 1.68
CA GLY A 94 0.17 16.39 0.78
C GLY A 94 -1.22 17.03 0.74
N TYR A 95 -2.28 16.22 0.86
CA TYR A 95 -3.67 16.71 0.92
C TYR A 95 -3.99 17.36 2.26
N LEU A 96 -3.51 16.76 3.37
CA LEU A 96 -3.64 17.31 4.72
C LEU A 96 -2.94 18.68 4.88
N GLU A 97 -1.98 19.01 4.03
CA GLU A 97 -1.33 20.32 3.99
C GLU A 97 -2.14 21.39 3.23
N GLY A 98 -3.18 21.01 2.48
CA GLY A 98 -4.01 21.93 1.72
C GLY A 98 -4.67 23.06 2.55
N PRO A 99 -5.28 22.80 3.73
CA PRO A 99 -5.87 23.85 4.55
C PRO A 99 -4.84 24.92 4.95
N TYR A 100 -3.63 24.51 5.35
CA TYR A 100 -2.55 25.41 5.74
C TYR A 100 -2.06 26.27 4.58
N ARG A 101 -2.03 25.71 3.37
CA ARG A 101 -1.67 26.47 2.16
C ARG A 101 -2.73 27.50 1.82
N ILE A 102 -4.01 27.17 1.96
CA ILE A 102 -5.13 28.10 1.74
C ILE A 102 -5.13 29.21 2.80
N LEU A 103 -4.80 28.90 4.05
CA LEU A 103 -4.66 29.90 5.11
C LEU A 103 -3.58 30.94 4.79
N LYS A 104 -2.55 30.59 4.02
CA LYS A 104 -1.43 31.46 3.65
C LYS A 104 -1.62 32.18 2.29
N LYS A 105 -2.85 32.22 1.76
CA LYS A 105 -3.13 32.88 0.47
C LYS A 105 -2.97 34.40 0.56
N ASP A 106 -2.45 35.01 -0.50
CA ASP A 106 -2.31 36.46 -0.71
C ASP A 106 -3.61 37.12 -1.27
N GLY A 107 -4.57 36.30 -1.69
CA GLY A 107 -5.88 36.73 -2.19
C GLY A 107 -5.95 36.96 -3.69
N THR A 108 -4.82 36.88 -4.41
CA THR A 108 -4.77 37.10 -5.86
C THR A 108 -5.44 35.95 -6.64
N PRO A 109 -6.06 36.21 -7.80
CA PRO A 109 -6.66 35.15 -8.61
C PRO A 109 -5.65 34.06 -9.04
N SER A 110 -4.41 34.45 -9.35
CA SER A 110 -3.33 33.53 -9.70
C SER A 110 -2.98 32.56 -8.57
N THR A 111 -2.86 33.05 -7.33
CA THR A 111 -2.61 32.20 -6.17
C THR A 111 -3.77 31.25 -5.90
N ARG A 112 -5.02 31.68 -6.08
CA ARG A 112 -6.19 30.79 -5.94
C ARG A 112 -6.18 29.67 -6.96
N PHE A 113 -5.89 29.99 -8.22
CA PHE A 113 -5.76 29.00 -9.28
C PHE A 113 -4.63 28.02 -8.98
N ALA A 114 -3.44 28.51 -8.61
CA ALA A 114 -2.29 27.68 -8.28
C ALA A 114 -2.58 26.73 -7.11
N LEU A 115 -3.22 27.22 -6.04
CA LEU A 115 -3.62 26.39 -4.90
C LEU A 115 -4.62 25.30 -5.29
N THR A 116 -5.62 25.64 -6.12
CA THR A 116 -6.67 24.70 -6.55
C THR A 116 -6.12 23.64 -7.51
N SER A 117 -5.25 24.06 -8.45
CA SER A 117 -4.53 23.14 -9.35
C SER A 117 -3.70 22.17 -8.53
N LYS A 118 -2.89 22.68 -7.60
CA LYS A 118 -2.04 21.84 -6.75
C LYS A 118 -2.84 20.85 -5.91
N LEU A 119 -4.02 21.26 -5.40
CA LEU A 119 -4.89 20.36 -4.65
C LEU A 119 -5.48 19.26 -5.54
N SER A 120 -5.81 19.60 -6.79
CA SER A 120 -6.29 18.65 -7.79
C SER A 120 -5.20 17.63 -8.14
N ASP A 121 -3.96 18.08 -8.35
CA ASP A 121 -2.80 17.20 -8.60
C ASP A 121 -2.58 16.21 -7.45
N VAL A 122 -2.68 16.69 -6.22
CA VAL A 122 -2.57 15.87 -5.02
C VAL A 122 -3.71 14.84 -4.94
N SER A 123 -4.96 15.23 -5.26
CA SER A 123 -6.07 14.29 -5.28
C SER A 123 -5.85 13.19 -6.34
N THR A 124 -5.42 13.57 -7.53
CA THR A 124 -5.07 12.61 -8.60
C THR A 124 -3.97 11.65 -8.16
N SER A 125 -2.95 12.15 -7.45
CA SER A 125 -1.89 11.32 -6.89
C SER A 125 -2.43 10.31 -5.86
N ILE A 126 -3.33 10.73 -4.97
CA ILE A 126 -3.99 9.82 -4.01
C ILE A 126 -4.75 8.72 -4.75
N ASP A 127 -5.54 9.08 -5.76
CA ASP A 127 -6.35 8.11 -6.52
C ASP A 127 -5.44 7.13 -7.29
N HIS A 128 -4.34 7.61 -7.87
CA HIS A 128 -3.33 6.79 -8.52
C HIS A 128 -2.68 5.79 -7.55
N GLN A 129 -2.21 6.26 -6.38
CA GLN A 129 -1.60 5.41 -5.38
C GLN A 129 -2.60 4.39 -4.79
N GLY A 130 -3.87 4.79 -4.62
CA GLY A 130 -4.95 3.89 -4.23
C GLY A 130 -5.16 2.75 -5.24
N ALA A 131 -5.11 3.04 -6.54
CA ALA A 131 -5.18 2.03 -7.59
C ALA A 131 -3.98 1.07 -7.55
N LEU A 132 -2.76 1.59 -7.38
CA LEU A 132 -1.55 0.76 -7.23
C LEU A 132 -1.63 -0.15 -6.01
N LEU A 133 -2.14 0.36 -4.88
CA LEU A 133 -2.35 -0.46 -3.68
C LEU A 133 -3.34 -1.59 -3.93
N ARG A 134 -4.45 -1.35 -4.62
CA ARG A 134 -5.41 -2.43 -4.96
C ARG A 134 -4.82 -3.50 -5.87
N MET A 135 -3.86 -3.13 -6.73
CA MET A 135 -3.20 -4.09 -7.63
C MET A 135 -2.08 -4.89 -6.95
N HIS A 136 -1.33 -4.28 -6.02
CA HIS A 136 -0.08 -4.85 -5.51
C HIS A 136 -0.08 -5.19 -4.03
N ALA A 137 -0.96 -4.60 -3.23
CA ALA A 137 -1.07 -4.84 -1.80
C ALA A 137 -2.19 -5.85 -1.49
N PRO A 138 -2.16 -6.49 -0.31
CA PRO A 138 -3.30 -7.23 0.20
C PRO A 138 -4.54 -6.34 0.29
N THR A 139 -5.72 -6.92 0.05
CA THR A 139 -7.00 -6.21 0.06
C THR A 139 -7.23 -5.47 1.38
N GLU A 140 -6.80 -6.03 2.51
CA GLU A 140 -6.93 -5.38 3.83
C GLU A 140 -6.17 -4.06 3.94
N VAL A 141 -5.01 -3.95 3.27
CA VAL A 141 -4.21 -2.71 3.25
C VAL A 141 -4.89 -1.68 2.35
N ALA A 142 -5.39 -2.10 1.19
CA ALA A 142 -6.09 -1.22 0.26
C ALA A 142 -7.39 -0.66 0.88
N ASP A 143 -8.20 -1.51 1.53
CA ASP A 143 -9.44 -1.09 2.20
C ASP A 143 -9.16 -0.12 3.36
N ALA A 144 -8.10 -0.37 4.14
CA ALA A 144 -7.67 0.52 5.22
C ALA A 144 -7.16 1.86 4.69
N PHE A 145 -6.47 1.87 3.54
CA PHE A 145 -6.07 3.10 2.87
C PHE A 145 -7.28 3.89 2.38
N ASP A 146 -8.26 3.24 1.76
CA ASP A 146 -9.50 3.88 1.32
C ASP A 146 -10.29 4.49 2.50
N PHE A 147 -10.32 3.80 3.65
CA PHE A 147 -10.86 4.35 4.88
C PHE A 147 -10.09 5.58 5.35
N TYR A 148 -8.75 5.53 5.35
CA TYR A 148 -7.92 6.66 5.71
C TYR A 148 -8.15 7.88 4.80
N VAL A 149 -8.16 7.69 3.49
CA VAL A 149 -8.44 8.75 2.51
C VAL A 149 -9.82 9.37 2.74
N ARG A 150 -10.83 8.55 3.05
CA ARG A 150 -12.18 9.04 3.35
C ARG A 150 -12.22 9.93 4.59
N GLU A 151 -11.57 9.54 5.68
CA GLU A 151 -11.52 10.35 6.91
C GLU A 151 -10.72 11.64 6.70
N VAL A 152 -9.60 11.57 5.95
CA VAL A 152 -8.81 12.75 5.58
C VAL A 152 -9.61 13.73 4.73
N ARG A 153 -10.31 13.25 3.68
CA ARG A 153 -11.15 14.10 2.82
C ARG A 153 -12.26 14.76 3.64
N ARG A 154 -12.86 14.05 4.60
CA ARG A 154 -13.88 14.59 5.51
C ARG A 154 -13.32 15.70 6.41
N GLU A 155 -12.22 15.46 7.12
CA GLU A 155 -11.64 16.45 8.04
C GLU A 155 -11.02 17.63 7.31
N ALA A 156 -10.08 17.36 6.40
CA ALA A 156 -9.34 18.39 5.70
C ALA A 156 -10.23 19.17 4.73
N GLY A 157 -11.22 18.52 4.09
CA GLY A 157 -12.18 19.23 3.23
C GLY A 157 -12.93 20.34 3.97
N ARG A 158 -13.48 20.03 5.16
CA ARG A 158 -14.13 21.05 6.01
C ARG A 158 -13.17 22.16 6.43
N GLN A 159 -11.92 21.81 6.74
CA GLN A 159 -10.89 22.80 7.12
C GLN A 159 -10.49 23.69 5.94
N MET A 160 -10.39 23.14 4.73
CA MET A 160 -10.13 23.90 3.50
C MET A 160 -11.26 24.88 3.22
N SER A 161 -12.53 24.47 3.35
CA SER A 161 -13.69 25.37 3.19
C SER A 161 -13.61 26.55 4.16
N ARG A 162 -13.39 26.28 5.45
CA ARG A 162 -13.20 27.34 6.47
C ARG A 162 -11.98 28.22 6.20
N ALA A 163 -10.91 27.66 5.66
CA ALA A 163 -9.70 28.41 5.30
C ALA A 163 -9.94 29.37 4.12
N TRP A 164 -10.82 29.01 3.18
CA TRP A 164 -11.21 29.88 2.07
C TRP A 164 -12.00 31.10 2.52
N GLU A 165 -12.83 30.96 3.56
CA GLU A 165 -13.63 32.05 4.15
C GLU A 165 -12.77 33.10 4.88
N LYS A 166 -11.58 32.73 5.36
CA LYS A 166 -10.69 33.69 6.04
C LYS A 166 -10.13 34.73 5.07
N ALA A 167 -9.93 35.96 5.56
CA ALA A 167 -9.28 37.02 4.81
C ALA A 167 -7.87 36.60 4.33
N PRO A 168 -7.42 37.07 3.15
CA PRO A 168 -6.05 36.86 2.70
C PRO A 168 -5.01 37.46 3.64
N VAL A 169 -3.82 36.86 3.68
CA VAL A 169 -2.68 37.37 4.45
C VAL A 169 -2.00 38.48 3.65
N THR A 170 -1.89 39.66 4.25
CA THR A 170 -1.28 40.86 3.63
C THR A 170 0.02 41.29 4.32
N THR A 171 0.42 40.61 5.40
CA THR A 171 1.61 40.94 6.20
C THR A 171 2.40 39.69 6.54
N ASP A 172 3.71 39.83 6.67
CA ASP A 172 4.61 38.72 7.04
C ASP A 172 4.26 38.14 8.43
N ALA A 173 3.81 39.00 9.35
CA ALA A 173 3.33 38.58 10.67
C ALA A 173 2.09 37.66 10.60
N GLY A 174 1.34 37.68 9.51
CA GLY A 174 0.22 36.77 9.27
C GLY A 174 0.64 35.36 8.80
N ILE A 175 1.93 35.12 8.52
CA ILE A 175 2.46 33.82 8.03
C ILE A 175 2.87 32.89 9.21
N ASN A 176 2.42 33.17 10.42
CA ASN A 176 2.73 32.32 11.57
C ASN A 176 2.00 30.97 11.51
N LEU A 177 2.63 29.92 12.06
CA LEU A 177 2.11 28.56 12.04
C LEU A 177 0.84 28.37 12.90
N GLY A 178 0.58 29.26 13.85
CA GLY A 178 -0.62 29.25 14.70
C GLY A 178 -0.81 27.94 15.47
N GLU A 179 -2.05 27.71 15.93
CA GLU A 179 -2.45 26.41 16.45
C GLU A 179 -2.63 25.39 15.32
N GLY A 180 -2.27 24.14 15.60
CA GLY A 180 -2.48 23.02 14.69
C GLY A 180 -3.98 22.75 14.46
N LEU A 181 -4.36 22.48 13.21
CA LEU A 181 -5.69 22.02 12.88
C LEU A 181 -5.93 20.63 13.49
N PRO A 182 -7.13 20.37 14.04
CA PRO A 182 -7.44 19.07 14.63
C PRO A 182 -7.41 17.97 13.56
N ARG A 183 -6.75 16.85 13.86
CA ARG A 183 -6.51 15.74 12.91
C ARG A 183 -6.78 14.36 13.53
N GLU A 184 -7.62 14.29 14.57
CA GLU A 184 -7.79 13.08 15.38
C GLU A 184 -8.29 11.87 14.57
N LYS A 185 -9.31 12.05 13.70
CA LYS A 185 -9.84 10.92 12.92
C LYS A 185 -8.86 10.48 11.85
N SER A 186 -8.20 11.44 11.18
CA SER A 186 -7.13 11.16 10.22
C SER A 186 -5.96 10.44 10.88
N HIS A 187 -5.55 10.83 12.09
CA HIS A 187 -4.47 10.17 12.83
C HIS A 187 -4.85 8.75 13.28
N ALA A 188 -6.07 8.56 13.77
CA ALA A 188 -6.58 7.24 14.12
C ALA A 188 -6.62 6.31 12.90
N ALA A 189 -7.15 6.77 11.77
CA ALA A 189 -7.19 5.99 10.54
C ALA A 189 -5.78 5.72 9.95
N ARG A 190 -4.87 6.71 10.02
CA ARG A 190 -3.47 6.55 9.60
C ARG A 190 -2.78 5.44 10.39
N LYS A 191 -3.03 5.36 11.71
CA LYS A 191 -2.46 4.32 12.57
C LYS A 191 -2.89 2.92 12.12
N VAL A 192 -4.16 2.75 11.76
CA VAL A 192 -4.71 1.47 11.27
C VAL A 192 -4.01 1.02 9.98
N VAL A 193 -3.91 1.90 8.98
CA VAL A 193 -3.25 1.54 7.71
C VAL A 193 -1.74 1.29 7.89
N LEU A 194 -1.06 2.07 8.74
CA LEU A 194 0.36 1.85 9.06
C LEU A 194 0.62 0.50 9.71
N ASP A 195 -0.20 0.10 10.68
CA ASP A 195 -0.08 -1.21 11.36
C ASP A 195 -0.21 -2.37 10.36
N LEU A 196 -1.12 -2.25 9.39
CA LEU A 196 -1.31 -3.24 8.33
C LEU A 196 -0.17 -3.27 7.32
N MET A 197 0.29 -2.10 6.88
CA MET A 197 1.45 -1.97 5.98
C MET A 197 2.71 -2.57 6.62
N GLN A 198 2.96 -2.26 7.89
CA GLN A 198 4.07 -2.83 8.66
C GLN A 198 3.93 -4.34 8.84
N THR A 199 2.74 -4.82 9.21
CA THR A 199 2.46 -6.25 9.34
C THR A 199 2.69 -6.98 8.01
N HIS A 200 2.33 -6.37 6.88
CA HIS A 200 2.56 -6.96 5.57
C HIS A 200 4.04 -7.00 5.19
N ILE A 201 4.79 -5.91 5.35
CA ILE A 201 6.23 -5.85 5.03
C ILE A 201 7.04 -6.79 5.94
N HIS A 202 6.71 -6.83 7.24
CA HIS A 202 7.45 -7.60 8.24
C HIS A 202 6.94 -9.03 8.44
N ARG A 203 5.92 -9.47 7.69
CA ARG A 203 5.47 -10.88 7.70
C ARG A 203 6.59 -11.77 7.16
N ARG A 204 7.46 -12.24 8.07
CA ARG A 204 8.42 -13.32 7.80
C ARG A 204 7.77 -14.71 7.89
N ARG A 205 6.56 -14.82 8.44
CA ARG A 205 5.68 -16.00 8.40
C ARG A 205 4.22 -15.57 8.58
N TYR A 206 3.30 -16.20 7.86
CA TYR A 206 1.85 -16.08 8.05
C TYR A 206 1.47 -16.45 9.49
N ASN A 207 1.12 -15.45 10.32
CA ASN A 207 0.59 -15.68 11.66
C ASN A 207 -0.95 -15.54 11.63
N PRO A 208 -1.72 -16.64 11.75
CA PRO A 208 -3.18 -16.60 11.72
C PRO A 208 -3.79 -15.78 12.85
N ARG A 209 -3.07 -15.59 13.97
CA ARG A 209 -3.54 -14.78 15.10
C ARG A 209 -3.65 -13.29 14.76
N SER A 210 -2.82 -12.78 13.85
CA SER A 210 -2.86 -11.37 13.41
C SER A 210 -4.09 -11.07 12.55
N CYS A 211 -4.52 -12.00 11.70
CA CYS A 211 -5.74 -11.84 10.89
C CYS A 211 -7.00 -11.76 11.76
N LYS A 212 -7.07 -12.59 12.82
CA LYS A 212 -8.19 -12.54 13.78
C LYS A 212 -8.24 -11.19 14.51
N ARG A 213 -7.09 -10.68 14.98
CA ARG A 213 -7.00 -9.35 15.62
C ARG A 213 -7.40 -8.22 14.67
N TYR A 214 -6.97 -8.27 13.42
CA TYR A 214 -7.37 -7.29 12.40
C TYR A 214 -8.88 -7.23 12.22
N LYS A 215 -9.53 -8.38 11.98
CA LYS A 215 -10.99 -8.44 11.80
C LYS A 215 -11.71 -7.81 12.99
N THR A 216 -11.24 -8.09 14.21
CA THR A 216 -11.81 -7.51 15.43
C THR A 216 -11.58 -6.00 15.52
N CYS A 217 -10.37 -5.50 15.23
CA CYS A 217 -10.09 -4.06 15.24
C CYS A 217 -10.91 -3.28 14.21
N VAL A 218 -11.06 -3.81 12.99
CA VAL A 218 -11.87 -3.17 11.95
C VAL A 218 -13.34 -3.16 12.34
N GLN A 219 -13.87 -4.28 12.84
CA GLN A 219 -15.25 -4.33 13.33
C GLN A 219 -15.48 -3.34 14.48
N GLN A 220 -14.54 -3.23 15.42
CA GLN A 220 -14.63 -2.25 16.51
C GLN A 220 -14.57 -0.81 16.01
N ALA A 221 -13.70 -0.50 15.05
CA ALA A 221 -13.61 0.84 14.47
C ALA A 221 -14.88 1.21 13.68
N GLN A 222 -15.45 0.26 12.93
CA GLN A 222 -16.72 0.43 12.23
C GLN A 222 -17.88 0.66 13.20
N GLN A 223 -17.92 -0.12 14.29
CA GLN A 223 -18.93 0.04 15.34
C GLN A 223 -18.81 1.41 16.03
N ALA A 224 -17.61 1.83 16.42
CA ALA A 224 -17.40 3.14 17.02
C ALA A 224 -17.80 4.28 16.07
N ALA A 225 -17.55 4.12 14.76
CA ALA A 225 -17.98 5.09 13.75
C ALA A 225 -19.51 5.12 13.58
N SER A 226 -20.20 3.98 13.62
CA SER A 226 -21.67 3.93 13.57
C SER A 226 -22.30 4.51 14.83
N ASP A 227 -21.72 4.23 16.00
CA ASP A 227 -22.21 4.74 17.29
C ASP A 227 -22.06 6.26 17.35
N ALA A 228 -20.92 6.79 16.89
CA ALA A 228 -20.72 8.23 16.77
C ALA A 228 -21.70 8.87 15.76
N ALA A 229 -22.00 8.19 14.65
CA ALA A 229 -23.00 8.66 13.69
C ALA A 229 -24.42 8.69 14.30
N ALA A 230 -24.77 7.67 15.09
CA ALA A 230 -26.04 7.60 15.79
C ALA A 230 -26.18 8.70 16.86
N ALA A 231 -25.10 8.99 17.60
CA ALA A 231 -25.09 10.07 18.59
C ALA A 231 -25.34 11.44 17.93
N ASN A 232 -24.65 11.74 16.83
CA ASN A 232 -24.88 13.00 16.09
C ASN A 232 -26.32 13.07 15.54
N ALA A 233 -26.86 11.97 15.03
CA ALA A 233 -28.24 11.92 14.53
C ALA A 233 -29.28 12.16 15.65
N ALA A 234 -29.01 11.68 16.87
CA ALA A 234 -29.85 11.93 18.03
C ALA A 234 -29.79 13.40 18.49
N GLU A 235 -28.61 14.03 18.45
CA GLU A 235 -28.43 15.45 18.73
C GLU A 235 -29.18 16.32 17.71
N ASP A 236 -29.06 16.00 16.41
CA ASP A 236 -29.80 16.68 15.34
C ASP A 236 -31.33 16.52 15.46
N ALA A 237 -31.79 15.36 15.95
CA ALA A 237 -33.21 15.11 16.20
C ALA A 237 -33.71 15.87 17.45
N ALA A 238 -32.89 15.98 18.49
CA ALA A 238 -33.19 16.78 19.67
C ALA A 238 -33.27 18.27 19.32
N ALA A 239 -32.33 18.78 18.52
CA ALA A 239 -32.35 20.16 18.04
C ALA A 239 -33.60 20.47 17.19
N ARG A 240 -34.08 19.51 16.38
CA ARG A 240 -35.31 19.66 15.60
C ARG A 240 -36.59 19.68 16.43
N ASN A 241 -36.59 19.02 17.59
CA ASN A 241 -37.74 18.98 18.49
C ASN A 241 -37.66 20.04 19.61
N ALA A 242 -36.60 20.87 19.63
CA ALA A 242 -36.53 21.99 20.56
C ALA A 242 -37.68 22.97 20.26
N PRO A 243 -38.50 23.33 21.26
CA PRO A 243 -39.57 24.30 21.05
C PRO A 243 -38.95 25.60 20.54
N PRO A 244 -39.54 26.24 19.50
CA PRO A 244 -39.03 27.52 19.03
C PRO A 244 -39.04 28.49 20.20
N ASP A 245 -37.89 29.10 20.47
CA ASP A 245 -37.75 30.13 21.50
C ASP A 245 -38.86 31.16 21.27
N GLY A 246 -39.83 31.17 22.18
CA GLY A 246 -40.97 32.05 22.10
C GLY A 246 -40.48 33.50 22.07
N PRO A 247 -41.16 34.39 21.31
CA PRO A 247 -40.73 35.77 21.18
C PRO A 247 -40.64 36.40 22.58
N THR A 248 -39.44 36.81 22.98
CA THR A 248 -39.23 37.69 24.13
C THR A 248 -39.81 39.05 23.75
N GLY A 249 -41.08 39.26 24.11
CA GLY A 249 -41.73 40.56 23.99
C GLY A 249 -41.07 41.56 24.94
N GLY A 250 -40.58 42.65 24.38
CA GLY A 250 -40.09 43.85 25.05
C GLY A 250 -40.05 44.99 24.05
#